data_AF-A0A2K8GKZ7-F1
#
_entry.id   AF-A0A2K8GKZ7-F1
#
_cell.length_a   1.000
_cell.length_b   1.000
_cell.length_c   1.000
_cell.angle_alpha   90.00
_cell.angle_beta   90.00
_cell.angle_gamma   90.00
#
_symmetry.space_group_name_H-M   'P 1'
#
loop_
_entity.id
_entity.type
_entity.pdbx_description
1 polymer ?
#
loop_
_entity_poly.entity_id
_entity_poly.type
_entity_poly.pdbx_seq_one_letter_code
_entity_poly.pdbx_strand_id
1 'polypeptide(L)'
;LAKRSGNQFVVVELYKPGLNFTMQTYSRGYFDDSFIDVRPHRELFKRRRNLLGYGITMANVIQDSNSTKNHLPLEDRQELQYDAVSKVCWVYAKLAFEMLNATPNYIYSYRWGYQVNGKWSGMIYDVHAKKADLGTNCIIFRDRLDMVTFADKVAPLRMRFVFRQPPLSYASNIFYMPFSTNVWIGIGVCAAVCTVSLYLTSKWEVKIEKNPYQLDGSIGDALLLTMSAVTQQGCFIEPRRAPGRIMEWVFFAALMALYAAYSANIVVLLQSPSNSIQTLRQLAESKITLAANDVDYNRFIFDSYQDPLHASVHKRIIPDQGKPQFYETFDGIERIR
;
A
#
# COMPACT_ATOMS: atom_id res chain seq x y z
N LEU A 1 -43.63 -21.43 -27.78
CA LEU A 1 -44.85 -21.88 -28.50
C LEU A 1 -44.51 -23.16 -29.26
N ALA A 2 -45.46 -24.07 -29.43
CA ALA A 2 -45.29 -25.24 -30.29
C ALA A 2 -46.35 -25.21 -31.38
N LYS A 3 -45.96 -25.42 -32.64
CA LYS A 3 -46.86 -25.51 -33.78
C LYS A 3 -46.72 -26.89 -34.41
N ARG A 4 -47.84 -27.58 -34.63
CA ARG A 4 -47.84 -28.88 -35.31
C ARG A 4 -47.47 -28.68 -36.79
N SER A 5 -46.52 -29.47 -37.28
CA SER A 5 -46.09 -29.50 -38.67
C SER A 5 -45.96 -30.96 -39.11
N GLY A 6 -47.01 -31.50 -39.72
CA GLY A 6 -47.11 -32.93 -40.03
C GLY A 6 -47.24 -33.80 -38.76
N ASN A 7 -46.35 -34.79 -38.62
CA ASN A 7 -46.30 -35.68 -37.46
C ASN A 7 -45.47 -35.13 -36.28
N GLN A 8 -44.76 -34.02 -36.47
CA GLN A 8 -43.88 -33.45 -35.45
C GLN A 8 -44.41 -32.09 -34.95
N PHE A 9 -43.99 -31.68 -33.75
CA PHE A 9 -44.24 -30.34 -33.23
C PHE A 9 -42.98 -29.47 -33.31
N VAL A 10 -43.07 -28.35 -34.04
CA VAL A 10 -41.99 -27.34 -34.09
C VAL A 10 -42.11 -26.45 -32.88
N VAL A 11 -41.06 -26.40 -32.06
CA VAL A 11 -40.99 -25.57 -30.87
C VAL A 11 -40.21 -24.30 -31.18
N VAL A 12 -40.82 -23.15 -30.88
CA VAL A 12 -40.20 -21.83 -31.01
C VAL A 12 -40.05 -21.15 -29.66
N GLU A 13 -38.89 -20.53 -29.45
CA GLU A 13 -38.59 -19.65 -28.34
C GLU A 13 -39.05 -18.23 -28.69
N LEU A 14 -39.79 -17.61 -27.78
CA LEU A 14 -40.20 -16.21 -27.89
C LEU A 14 -39.29 -15.38 -27.00
N TYR A 15 -38.81 -14.27 -27.53
CA TYR A 15 -38.00 -13.32 -26.79
C TYR A 15 -38.53 -11.91 -27.00
N LYS A 16 -38.71 -11.18 -25.91
CA LYS A 16 -39.16 -9.79 -25.93
C LYS A 16 -38.33 -9.03 -24.89
N PRO A 17 -37.42 -8.11 -25.29
CA PRO A 17 -36.57 -7.37 -24.36
C PRO A 17 -37.36 -6.52 -23.36
N GLY A 18 -38.48 -5.93 -23.79
CA GLY A 18 -39.36 -5.13 -22.94
C GLY A 18 -40.75 -4.99 -23.53
N LEU A 19 -41.69 -4.42 -22.76
CA LEU A 19 -43.10 -4.30 -23.16
C LEU A 19 -43.28 -3.56 -24.51
N ASN A 20 -42.43 -2.56 -24.78
CA ASN A 20 -42.50 -1.73 -25.97
C ASN A 20 -41.74 -2.30 -27.19
N PHE A 21 -41.09 -3.45 -27.05
CA PHE A 21 -40.29 -4.05 -28.12
C PHE A 21 -41.10 -5.06 -28.93
N THR A 22 -40.72 -5.27 -30.19
CA THR A 22 -41.31 -6.33 -31.01
C THR A 22 -40.89 -7.70 -30.49
N MET A 23 -41.82 -8.67 -30.55
CA MET A 23 -41.54 -10.03 -30.13
C MET A 23 -40.68 -10.72 -31.19
N GLN A 24 -39.51 -11.20 -30.79
CA GLN A 24 -38.63 -12.01 -31.62
C GLN A 24 -38.94 -13.48 -31.45
N THR A 25 -38.83 -14.23 -32.56
CA THR A 25 -39.09 -15.67 -32.58
C THR A 25 -37.85 -16.41 -33.07
N TYR A 26 -37.46 -17.44 -32.35
CA TYR A 26 -36.29 -18.26 -32.65
C TYR A 26 -36.70 -19.72 -32.71
N SER A 27 -36.16 -20.47 -33.67
CA SER A 27 -36.36 -21.93 -33.70
C SER A 27 -35.64 -22.56 -32.51
N ARG A 28 -36.38 -23.32 -31.69
CA ARG A 28 -35.84 -24.02 -30.52
C ARG A 28 -35.54 -25.49 -30.87
N GLY A 29 -36.39 -26.10 -31.68
CA GLY A 29 -36.26 -27.51 -32.03
C GLY A 29 -37.57 -28.17 -32.41
N TYR A 30 -37.56 -29.50 -32.42
CA TYR A 30 -38.71 -30.32 -32.80
C TYR A 30 -39.00 -31.33 -31.70
N PHE A 31 -40.26 -31.69 -31.56
CA PHE A 31 -40.71 -32.73 -30.65
C PHE A 31 -41.37 -33.84 -31.46
N ASP A 32 -40.77 -35.02 -31.39
CA ASP A 32 -41.18 -36.27 -32.03
C ASP A 32 -40.90 -37.40 -31.03
N ASP A 33 -41.88 -37.69 -30.17
CA ASP A 33 -41.80 -38.48 -28.91
C ASP A 33 -40.79 -37.99 -27.85
N SER A 34 -39.67 -37.38 -28.27
CA SER A 34 -38.67 -36.73 -27.43
C SER A 34 -38.29 -35.35 -28.00
N PHE A 35 -37.85 -34.44 -27.13
CA PHE A 35 -37.48 -33.09 -27.53
C PHE A 35 -36.05 -33.03 -28.06
N ILE A 36 -35.90 -32.61 -29.32
CA ILE A 36 -34.60 -32.38 -29.97
C ILE A 36 -34.34 -30.87 -30.05
N ASP A 37 -33.35 -30.39 -29.30
CA ASP A 37 -32.91 -28.98 -29.31
C ASP A 37 -31.92 -28.75 -30.45
N VAL A 38 -32.27 -27.87 -31.39
CA VAL A 38 -31.44 -27.57 -32.58
C VAL A 38 -30.61 -26.30 -32.43
N ARG A 39 -30.63 -25.67 -31.24
CA ARG A 39 -29.91 -24.40 -31.02
C ARG A 39 -28.40 -24.67 -30.92
N PRO A 40 -27.55 -23.85 -31.58
CA PRO A 40 -26.09 -24.02 -31.56
C PRO A 40 -25.49 -23.77 -30.17
N HIS A 41 -26.11 -22.90 -29.37
CA HIS A 41 -25.76 -22.66 -27.98
C HIS A 41 -27.01 -22.76 -27.12
N ARG A 42 -26.93 -23.48 -26.00
CA ARG A 42 -28.07 -23.68 -25.08
C ARG A 42 -28.18 -22.57 -24.05
N GLU A 43 -27.11 -21.84 -23.82
CA GLU A 43 -27.01 -20.78 -22.83
C GLU A 43 -27.66 -19.48 -23.31
N LEU A 44 -28.50 -18.88 -22.46
CA LEU A 44 -29.23 -17.66 -22.78
C LEU A 44 -28.30 -16.47 -23.06
N PHE A 45 -27.25 -16.30 -22.26
CA PHE A 45 -26.32 -15.17 -22.37
C PHE A 45 -25.51 -15.16 -23.66
N LYS A 46 -25.27 -16.32 -24.29
CA LYS A 46 -24.62 -16.38 -25.61
C LYS A 46 -25.57 -15.97 -26.74
N ARG A 47 -26.85 -16.31 -26.61
CA ARG A 47 -27.87 -16.03 -27.63
C ARG A 47 -28.43 -14.61 -27.52
N ARG A 48 -28.53 -14.06 -26.31
CA ARG A 48 -29.18 -12.77 -26.02
C ARG A 48 -28.16 -11.67 -25.77
N ARG A 49 -27.26 -11.45 -26.73
CA ARG A 49 -26.25 -10.40 -26.70
C ARG A 49 -26.71 -9.05 -27.26
N ASN A 50 -27.94 -8.97 -27.74
CA ASN A 50 -28.49 -7.75 -28.33
C ASN A 50 -29.84 -7.46 -27.67
N LEU A 51 -29.89 -6.36 -26.93
CA LEU A 51 -31.07 -5.89 -26.22
C LEU A 51 -31.87 -4.85 -27.02
N LEU A 52 -31.52 -4.63 -28.29
CA LEU A 52 -32.22 -3.77 -29.24
C LEU A 52 -32.35 -2.31 -28.79
N GLY A 53 -31.43 -1.82 -27.96
CA GLY A 53 -31.51 -0.49 -27.36
C GLY A 53 -32.45 -0.42 -26.16
N TYR A 54 -32.82 -1.54 -25.52
CA TYR A 54 -33.55 -1.53 -24.26
C TYR A 54 -32.81 -0.69 -23.21
N GLY A 55 -33.55 0.18 -22.52
CA GLY A 55 -33.01 1.06 -21.49
C GLY A 55 -32.67 0.30 -20.23
N ILE A 56 -31.39 0.29 -19.83
CA ILE A 56 -30.93 -0.29 -18.57
C ILE A 56 -30.42 0.84 -17.68
N THR A 57 -30.89 0.88 -16.44
CA THR A 57 -30.55 1.92 -15.47
C THR A 57 -29.43 1.46 -14.56
N MET A 58 -28.29 2.16 -14.62
CA MET A 58 -27.19 1.96 -13.67
C MET A 58 -27.22 2.98 -12.52
N ALA A 59 -27.03 2.49 -11.31
CA ALA A 59 -26.81 3.32 -10.14
C ALA A 59 -25.30 3.50 -9.89
N ASN A 60 -24.90 4.74 -9.62
CA ASN A 60 -23.52 5.13 -9.38
C ASN A 60 -23.42 5.88 -8.06
N VAL A 61 -22.46 5.51 -7.22
CA VAL A 61 -22.22 6.21 -5.95
C VAL A 61 -21.23 7.35 -6.16
N ILE A 62 -21.55 8.54 -5.67
CA ILE A 62 -20.69 9.72 -5.73
C ILE A 62 -20.64 10.31 -4.32
N GLN A 63 -19.45 10.52 -3.77
CA GLN A 63 -19.23 11.06 -2.44
C GLN A 63 -18.32 12.29 -2.43
N ASP A 64 -17.30 12.32 -3.26
CA ASP A 64 -16.25 13.32 -3.13
C ASP A 64 -16.70 14.68 -3.67
N SER A 65 -17.27 14.72 -4.88
CA SER A 65 -17.77 15.97 -5.46
C SER A 65 -19.05 15.81 -6.26
N ASN A 66 -19.94 16.78 -6.11
CA ASN A 66 -21.15 16.86 -6.93
C ASN A 66 -20.86 17.21 -8.40
N SER A 67 -19.73 17.86 -8.70
CA SER A 67 -19.30 18.13 -10.09
C SER A 67 -19.09 16.84 -10.88
N THR A 68 -18.71 15.73 -10.22
CA THR A 68 -18.55 14.41 -10.84
C THR A 68 -19.78 14.01 -11.66
N LYS A 69 -21.00 14.37 -11.22
CA LYS A 69 -22.25 14.07 -11.94
C LYS A 69 -22.31 14.65 -13.35
N ASN A 70 -21.61 15.77 -13.58
CA ASN A 70 -21.54 16.45 -14.87
C ASN A 70 -20.39 15.89 -15.72
N HIS A 71 -19.26 15.57 -15.11
CA HIS A 71 -18.08 15.07 -15.81
C HIS A 71 -18.21 13.60 -16.23
N LEU A 72 -18.92 12.78 -15.45
CA LEU A 72 -19.06 11.34 -15.69
C LEU A 72 -19.71 11.02 -17.06
N PRO A 73 -20.84 11.65 -17.44
CA PRO A 73 -21.46 11.40 -18.75
C PRO A 73 -20.71 12.05 -19.91
N LEU A 74 -19.97 13.13 -19.67
CA LEU A 74 -19.18 13.84 -20.70
C LEU A 74 -17.86 13.16 -21.02
N GLU A 75 -17.34 12.34 -20.11
CA GLU A 75 -16.06 11.62 -20.25
C GLU A 75 -14.87 12.57 -20.53
N ASP A 76 -14.95 13.79 -20.04
CA ASP A 76 -13.97 14.86 -20.26
C ASP A 76 -12.64 14.67 -19.50
N ARG A 77 -12.57 13.65 -18.65
CA ARG A 77 -11.42 13.31 -17.79
C ARG A 77 -11.00 14.46 -16.88
N GLN A 78 -11.93 15.33 -16.49
CA GLN A 78 -11.69 16.37 -15.52
C GLN A 78 -11.81 15.85 -14.08
N GLU A 79 -11.11 16.52 -13.18
CA GLU A 79 -11.14 16.28 -11.73
C GLU A 79 -10.93 14.81 -11.33
N LEU A 80 -9.96 14.13 -11.94
CA LEU A 80 -9.72 12.69 -11.78
C LEU A 80 -9.50 12.26 -10.32
N GLN A 81 -9.12 13.20 -9.44
CA GLN A 81 -8.96 12.96 -8.01
C GLN A 81 -10.28 12.63 -7.30
N TYR A 82 -11.43 13.07 -7.81
CA TYR A 82 -12.74 12.82 -7.22
C TYR A 82 -13.41 11.58 -7.81
N ASP A 83 -13.96 10.74 -6.93
CA ASP A 83 -14.79 9.58 -7.24
C ASP A 83 -14.14 8.62 -8.25
N ALA A 84 -12.82 8.41 -8.12
CA ALA A 84 -12.02 7.64 -9.06
C ALA A 84 -12.59 6.23 -9.30
N VAL A 85 -13.10 5.57 -8.25
CA VAL A 85 -13.71 4.24 -8.36
C VAL A 85 -14.96 4.28 -9.24
N SER A 86 -15.79 5.31 -9.09
CA SER A 86 -17.01 5.52 -9.88
C SER A 86 -16.67 5.77 -11.35
N LYS A 87 -15.66 6.61 -11.61
CA LYS A 87 -15.15 6.88 -12.97
C LYS A 87 -14.63 5.63 -13.66
N VAL A 88 -13.88 4.79 -12.96
CA VAL A 88 -13.39 3.52 -13.51
C VAL A 88 -14.57 2.58 -13.81
N CYS A 89 -15.46 2.36 -12.84
CA CYS A 89 -16.58 1.42 -13.01
C CYS A 89 -17.56 1.88 -14.10
N TRP A 90 -17.75 3.19 -14.29
CA TRP A 90 -18.56 3.75 -15.36
C TRP A 90 -18.09 3.31 -16.75
N VAL A 91 -16.78 3.36 -17.01
CA VAL A 91 -16.20 2.96 -18.30
C VAL A 91 -16.51 1.48 -18.59
N TYR A 92 -16.37 0.61 -17.58
CA TYR A 92 -16.70 -0.81 -17.74
C TYR A 92 -18.20 -1.05 -17.95
N ALA A 93 -19.06 -0.33 -17.23
CA ALA A 93 -20.50 -0.44 -17.41
C ALA A 93 -20.93 0.00 -18.82
N LYS A 94 -20.36 1.10 -19.34
CA LYS A 94 -20.62 1.56 -20.70
C LYS A 94 -20.20 0.53 -21.75
N LEU A 95 -19.00 -0.04 -21.64
CA LEU A 95 -18.55 -1.11 -22.53
C LEU A 95 -19.50 -2.31 -22.50
N ALA A 96 -20.00 -2.68 -21.32
CA ALA A 96 -20.99 -3.74 -21.19
C ALA A 96 -22.32 -3.39 -21.90
N PHE A 97 -22.77 -2.14 -21.83
CA PHE A 97 -23.96 -1.69 -22.56
C PHE A 97 -23.76 -1.69 -24.07
N GLU A 98 -22.60 -1.27 -24.57
CA GLU A 98 -22.25 -1.34 -25.99
C GLU A 98 -22.23 -2.80 -26.48
N MET A 99 -21.60 -3.69 -25.72
CA MET A 99 -21.56 -5.14 -26.02
C MET A 99 -22.96 -5.78 -26.06
N LEU A 100 -23.89 -5.26 -25.26
CA LEU A 100 -25.27 -5.73 -25.19
C LEU A 100 -26.23 -4.99 -26.12
N ASN A 101 -25.75 -3.96 -26.84
CA ASN A 101 -26.60 -3.01 -27.58
C ASN A 101 -27.79 -2.53 -26.71
N ALA A 102 -27.48 -2.00 -25.54
CA ALA A 102 -28.43 -1.48 -24.57
C ALA A 102 -28.32 0.05 -24.46
N THR A 103 -29.42 0.73 -24.15
CA THR A 103 -29.41 2.18 -23.93
C THR A 103 -29.10 2.46 -22.45
N PRO A 104 -28.02 3.18 -22.11
CA PRO A 104 -27.67 3.48 -20.74
C PRO A 104 -28.56 4.58 -20.15
N ASN A 105 -29.28 4.25 -19.08
CA ASN A 105 -29.84 5.24 -18.15
C ASN A 105 -29.00 5.24 -16.89
N TYR A 106 -28.95 6.36 -16.16
CA TYR A 106 -28.15 6.44 -14.94
C TYR A 106 -28.81 7.26 -13.84
N ILE A 107 -28.57 6.83 -12.61
CA ILE A 107 -28.94 7.54 -11.40
C ILE A 107 -27.73 7.64 -10.47
N TYR A 108 -27.77 8.63 -9.58
CA TYR A 108 -26.72 8.86 -8.61
C TYR A 108 -27.22 8.65 -7.19
N SER A 109 -26.40 8.00 -6.37
CA SER A 109 -26.65 7.76 -4.95
C SER A 109 -25.46 8.30 -4.14
N TYR A 110 -25.70 8.78 -2.92
CA TYR A 110 -24.60 9.24 -2.05
C TYR A 110 -24.01 8.13 -1.19
N ARG A 111 -24.66 6.96 -1.13
CA ARG A 111 -24.21 5.82 -0.32
C ARG A 111 -24.18 4.55 -1.14
N TRP A 112 -23.22 3.67 -0.87
CA TRP A 112 -23.17 2.34 -1.47
C TRP A 112 -24.33 1.48 -1.04
N GLY A 113 -24.54 1.38 0.26
CA GLY A 113 -25.61 0.59 0.81
C GLY A 113 -25.18 -0.01 2.12
N TYR A 114 -25.69 0.62 3.16
CA TYR A 114 -25.45 0.27 4.54
C TYR A 114 -26.80 0.14 5.23
N GLN A 115 -26.86 -0.79 6.18
CA GLN A 115 -28.03 -1.03 6.98
C GLN A 115 -28.00 -0.09 8.18
N VAL A 116 -28.99 0.80 8.28
CA VAL A 116 -29.17 1.69 9.43
C VAL A 116 -30.53 1.39 10.03
N ASN A 117 -30.57 0.98 11.29
CA ASN A 117 -31.80 0.56 12.00
C ASN A 117 -32.59 -0.51 11.22
N GLY A 118 -31.90 -1.50 10.68
CA GLY A 118 -32.52 -2.59 9.92
C GLY A 118 -32.91 -2.25 8.48
N LYS A 119 -32.87 -0.98 8.07
CA LYS A 119 -33.24 -0.55 6.70
C LYS A 119 -32.01 -0.33 5.83
N TRP A 120 -32.06 -0.88 4.63
CA TRP A 120 -31.05 -0.64 3.61
C TRP A 120 -31.21 0.74 2.97
N SER A 121 -30.08 1.33 2.59
CA SER A 121 -30.03 2.65 1.94
C SER A 121 -29.14 2.59 0.70
N GLY A 122 -29.02 3.71 -0.01
CA GLY A 122 -28.06 3.87 -1.10
C GLY A 122 -28.31 3.00 -2.33
N MET A 123 -27.25 2.82 -3.12
CA MET A 123 -27.29 2.08 -4.38
C MET A 123 -27.80 0.64 -4.23
N ILE A 124 -27.42 -0.09 -3.17
CA ILE A 124 -27.93 -1.45 -2.91
C ILE A 124 -29.46 -1.46 -2.80
N TYR A 125 -30.02 -0.47 -2.09
CA TYR A 125 -31.47 -0.33 -1.98
C TYR A 125 -32.10 0.11 -3.30
N ASP A 126 -31.46 1.01 -4.06
CA ASP A 126 -31.93 1.44 -5.38
C ASP A 126 -32.08 0.23 -6.35
N VAL A 127 -31.16 -0.73 -6.29
CA VAL A 127 -31.24 -1.98 -7.09
C VAL A 127 -32.36 -2.90 -6.57
N HIS A 128 -32.42 -3.15 -5.26
CA HIS A 128 -33.46 -4.00 -4.67
C HIS A 128 -34.88 -3.46 -4.91
N ALA A 129 -35.06 -2.14 -4.82
CA ALA A 129 -36.33 -1.46 -5.05
C ALA A 129 -36.70 -1.33 -6.54
N LYS A 130 -35.90 -1.93 -7.47
CA LYS A 130 -36.09 -1.86 -8.93
C LYS A 130 -36.08 -0.44 -9.49
N LYS A 131 -35.39 0.49 -8.81
CA LYS A 131 -35.14 1.85 -9.30
C LYS A 131 -33.92 1.89 -10.22
N ALA A 132 -32.97 0.98 -10.00
CA ALA A 132 -31.88 0.68 -10.91
C ALA A 132 -31.82 -0.83 -11.20
N ASP A 133 -31.29 -1.19 -12.37
CA ASP A 133 -31.12 -2.57 -12.81
C ASP A 133 -29.76 -3.14 -12.38
N LEU A 134 -28.73 -2.27 -12.25
CA LEU A 134 -27.42 -2.64 -11.74
C LEU A 134 -26.75 -1.50 -10.97
N GLY A 135 -25.81 -1.86 -10.08
CA GLY A 135 -24.89 -0.92 -9.44
C GLY A 135 -23.48 -1.08 -9.98
N THR A 136 -22.75 0.01 -10.21
CA THR A 136 -21.45 -0.03 -10.89
C THR A 136 -20.27 -0.16 -9.93
N ASN A 137 -20.25 0.61 -8.84
CA ASN A 137 -19.05 0.85 -8.04
C ASN A 137 -19.16 0.31 -6.61
N CYS A 138 -19.52 -0.96 -6.44
CA CYS A 138 -19.75 -1.58 -5.14
C CYS A 138 -18.66 -2.57 -4.73
N ILE A 139 -18.32 -2.58 -3.44
CA ILE A 139 -17.45 -3.59 -2.83
C ILE A 139 -18.31 -4.74 -2.30
N ILE A 140 -17.86 -5.96 -2.54
CA ILE A 140 -18.53 -7.19 -2.11
C ILE A 140 -18.40 -7.31 -0.59
N PHE A 141 -19.55 -7.33 0.09
CA PHE A 141 -19.67 -7.70 1.50
C PHE A 141 -20.71 -8.80 1.64
N ARG A 142 -20.54 -9.66 2.65
CA ARG A 142 -21.44 -10.79 2.91
C ARG A 142 -22.88 -10.32 3.10
N ASP A 143 -23.09 -9.29 3.90
CA ASP A 143 -24.43 -8.79 4.23
C ASP A 143 -25.18 -8.22 3.02
N ARG A 144 -24.43 -7.77 1.99
CA ARG A 144 -25.02 -7.26 0.74
C ARG A 144 -25.53 -8.38 -0.16
N LEU A 145 -25.05 -9.61 0.00
CA LEU A 145 -25.47 -10.77 -0.81
C LEU A 145 -26.93 -11.14 -0.59
N ASP A 146 -27.51 -10.76 0.55
CA ASP A 146 -28.93 -10.97 0.84
C ASP A 146 -29.83 -10.06 -0.01
N MET A 147 -29.30 -8.94 -0.51
CA MET A 147 -30.07 -7.94 -1.27
C MET A 147 -29.73 -7.93 -2.76
N VAL A 148 -28.47 -8.18 -3.13
CA VAL A 148 -27.99 -8.11 -4.51
C VAL A 148 -27.03 -9.24 -4.84
N THR A 149 -26.98 -9.61 -6.12
CA THR A 149 -25.96 -10.52 -6.66
C THR A 149 -24.85 -9.71 -7.32
N PHE A 150 -23.59 -10.09 -7.08
CA PHE A 150 -22.43 -9.43 -7.68
C PHE A 150 -21.98 -10.16 -8.94
N ALA A 151 -21.56 -9.38 -9.92
CA ALA A 151 -20.76 -9.89 -11.05
C ALA A 151 -19.30 -10.10 -10.62
N ASP A 152 -18.45 -10.51 -11.58
CA ASP A 152 -17.02 -10.66 -11.32
C ASP A 152 -16.34 -9.30 -11.05
N LYS A 153 -15.18 -9.36 -10.39
CA LYS A 153 -14.43 -8.17 -9.99
C LYS A 153 -13.84 -7.50 -11.22
N VAL A 154 -14.27 -6.26 -11.45
CA VAL A 154 -13.76 -5.41 -12.52
C VAL A 154 -12.28 -5.05 -12.32
N ALA A 155 -11.88 -4.78 -11.07
CA ALA A 155 -10.50 -4.43 -10.73
C ALA A 155 -10.15 -4.88 -9.30
N PRO A 156 -8.87 -5.22 -9.03
CA PRO A 156 -8.42 -5.51 -7.67
C PRO A 156 -8.39 -4.22 -6.83
N LEU A 157 -9.17 -4.19 -5.75
CA LEU A 157 -9.15 -3.10 -4.77
C LEU A 157 -8.40 -3.55 -3.51
N ARG A 158 -7.47 -2.72 -3.02
CA ARG A 158 -6.77 -2.96 -1.76
C ARG A 158 -6.75 -1.68 -0.93
N MET A 159 -7.19 -1.79 0.32
CA MET A 159 -7.05 -0.72 1.32
C MET A 159 -5.63 -0.74 1.86
N ARG A 160 -4.98 0.43 1.93
CA ARG A 160 -3.60 0.57 2.39
C ARG A 160 -3.46 1.81 3.25
N PHE A 161 -2.55 1.74 4.21
CA PHE A 161 -2.07 2.91 4.92
C PHE A 161 -0.94 3.54 4.13
N VAL A 162 -0.96 4.87 4.03
CA VAL A 162 0.09 5.68 3.40
C VAL A 162 0.66 6.57 4.49
N PHE A 163 1.98 6.52 4.66
CA PHE A 163 2.69 7.34 5.64
C PHE A 163 4.09 7.65 5.13
N ARG A 164 4.68 8.74 5.63
CA ARG A 164 6.07 9.07 5.37
C ARG A 164 6.97 8.19 6.23
N GLN A 165 7.95 7.54 5.62
CA GLN A 165 8.86 6.65 6.35
C GLN A 165 9.57 7.42 7.48
N PRO A 166 9.57 6.91 8.72
CA PRO A 166 10.24 7.57 9.82
C PRO A 166 11.76 7.56 9.59
N PRO A 167 12.51 8.57 10.07
CA PRO A 167 13.97 8.56 9.99
C PRO A 167 14.58 7.35 10.70
N LEU A 168 15.69 6.82 10.19
CA LEU A 168 16.37 5.66 10.79
C LEU A 168 16.84 5.89 12.24
N SER A 169 17.02 7.15 12.63
CA SER A 169 17.46 7.59 13.97
C SER A 169 16.49 7.21 15.07
N TYR A 170 15.20 7.10 14.74
CA TYR A 170 14.17 6.70 15.68
C TYR A 170 14.15 5.21 15.98
N ALA A 171 14.69 4.39 15.07
CA ALA A 171 14.60 2.93 15.16
C ALA A 171 15.89 2.27 15.69
N SER A 172 17.03 2.93 15.56
CA SER A 172 18.34 2.31 15.80
C SER A 172 19.41 3.33 16.20
N ASN A 173 20.44 2.85 16.90
CA ASN A 173 21.59 3.68 17.24
C ASN A 173 22.44 3.94 15.99
N ILE A 174 22.24 5.10 15.37
CA ILE A 174 22.95 5.53 14.16
C ILE A 174 24.46 5.60 14.37
N PHE A 175 24.96 5.84 15.58
CA PHE A 175 26.40 5.98 15.79
C PHE A 175 27.18 4.66 15.65
N TYR A 176 26.51 3.51 15.79
CA TYR A 176 27.15 2.20 15.65
C TYR A 176 27.05 1.62 14.23
N MET A 177 26.06 2.04 13.44
CA MET A 177 25.77 1.49 12.11
C MET A 177 26.75 1.81 10.96
N PRO A 178 27.59 2.87 11.00
CA PRO A 178 28.51 3.18 9.91
C PRO A 178 29.48 2.05 9.57
N PHE A 179 29.73 1.17 10.53
CA PHE A 179 30.57 0.00 10.40
C PHE A 179 29.87 -1.27 10.87
N SER A 180 30.18 -2.39 10.22
CA SER A 180 29.74 -3.70 10.68
C SER A 180 30.43 -4.08 12.00
N THR A 181 29.83 -4.98 12.76
CA THR A 181 30.41 -5.49 14.01
C THR A 181 31.82 -6.05 13.81
N ASN A 182 32.08 -6.71 12.69
CA ASN A 182 33.41 -7.23 12.36
C ASN A 182 34.44 -6.11 12.16
N VAL A 183 34.04 -4.98 11.57
CA VAL A 183 34.93 -3.82 11.41
C VAL A 183 35.21 -3.17 12.76
N TRP A 184 34.21 -3.03 13.64
CA TRP A 184 34.42 -2.55 15.01
C TRP A 184 35.39 -3.43 15.80
N ILE A 185 35.21 -4.76 15.73
CA ILE A 185 36.15 -5.72 16.32
C ILE A 185 37.54 -5.55 15.70
N GLY A 186 37.63 -5.42 14.37
CA GLY A 186 38.87 -5.19 13.66
C GLY A 186 39.60 -3.93 14.11
N ILE A 187 38.89 -2.80 14.30
CA ILE A 187 39.47 -1.56 14.84
C ILE A 187 40.03 -1.79 16.25
N GLY A 188 39.29 -2.50 17.11
CA GLY A 188 39.75 -2.83 18.47
C GLY A 188 41.01 -3.71 18.48
N VAL A 189 41.04 -4.74 17.62
CA VAL A 189 42.21 -5.63 17.47
C VAL A 189 43.41 -4.86 16.90
N CYS A 190 43.22 -4.05 15.86
CA CYS A 190 44.28 -3.22 15.29
C CYS A 190 44.84 -2.22 16.30
N ALA A 191 43.97 -1.58 17.10
CA ALA A 191 44.41 -0.70 18.18
C ALA A 191 45.24 -1.45 19.22
N ALA A 192 44.80 -2.63 19.68
CA ALA A 192 45.54 -3.45 20.63
C ALA A 192 46.92 -3.88 20.07
N VAL A 193 46.96 -4.34 18.82
CA VAL A 193 48.22 -4.71 18.14
C VAL A 193 49.17 -3.51 18.02
N CYS A 194 48.63 -2.34 17.71
CA CYS A 194 49.41 -1.10 17.64
C CYS A 194 49.97 -0.73 19.01
N THR A 195 49.16 -0.78 20.08
CA THR A 195 49.62 -0.52 21.45
C THR A 195 50.75 -1.46 21.85
N VAL A 196 50.63 -2.77 21.57
CA VAL A 196 51.69 -3.75 21.86
C VAL A 196 52.95 -3.45 21.05
N SER A 197 52.81 -3.12 19.77
CA SER A 197 53.96 -2.83 18.90
C SER A 197 54.68 -1.54 19.31
N LEU A 198 53.93 -0.48 19.66
CA LEU A 198 54.46 0.77 20.21
C LEU A 198 55.15 0.54 21.56
N TYR A 199 54.55 -0.28 22.44
CA TYR A 199 55.16 -0.66 23.71
C TYR A 199 56.51 -1.36 23.52
N LEU A 200 56.59 -2.35 22.63
CA LEU A 200 57.84 -3.06 22.32
C LEU A 200 58.89 -2.12 21.72
N THR A 201 58.47 -1.23 20.82
CA THR A 201 59.35 -0.26 20.17
C THR A 201 59.89 0.75 21.17
N SER A 202 59.02 1.30 22.03
CA SER A 202 59.40 2.21 23.10
C SER A 202 60.38 1.55 24.09
N LYS A 203 60.12 0.31 24.50
CA LYS A 203 61.03 -0.45 25.39
C LYS A 203 62.41 -0.68 24.76
N TRP A 204 62.45 -0.88 23.44
CA TRP A 204 63.70 -1.01 22.71
C TRP A 204 64.44 0.32 22.57
N GLU A 205 63.73 1.41 22.26
CA GLU A 205 64.28 2.77 22.17
C GLU A 205 64.86 3.24 23.51
N VAL A 206 64.15 3.04 24.62
CA VAL A 206 64.61 3.38 25.98
C VAL A 206 65.89 2.66 26.37
N LYS A 207 66.12 1.45 25.84
CA LYS A 207 67.35 0.68 26.08
C LYS A 207 68.55 1.27 25.33
N ILE A 208 68.32 1.97 24.21
CA ILE A 208 69.36 2.57 23.38
C ILE A 208 69.70 3.97 23.89
N GLU A 209 68.69 4.78 24.22
CA GLU A 209 68.87 6.18 24.60
C GLU A 209 67.73 6.61 25.52
N LYS A 210 68.04 7.37 26.59
CA LYS A 210 67.03 7.95 27.48
C LYS A 210 66.87 9.44 27.20
N ASN A 211 65.67 9.84 26.78
CA ASN A 211 65.32 11.23 26.51
C ASN A 211 64.03 11.61 27.25
N PRO A 212 63.93 12.79 27.89
CA PRO A 212 62.74 13.20 28.62
C PRO A 212 61.48 13.41 27.75
N TYR A 213 61.62 13.50 26.43
CA TYR A 213 60.51 13.73 25.48
C TYR A 213 60.15 12.50 24.64
N GLN A 214 60.56 11.30 25.06
CA GLN A 214 60.22 10.04 24.39
C GLN A 214 59.32 9.19 25.29
N LEU A 215 58.65 8.18 24.73
CA LEU A 215 57.85 7.23 25.52
C LEU A 215 58.73 6.53 26.58
N ASP A 216 58.28 6.49 27.85
CA ASP A 216 59.08 5.97 28.98
C ASP A 216 59.12 4.42 29.04
N GLY A 217 58.67 3.73 27.98
CA GLY A 217 58.59 2.27 27.95
C GLY A 217 57.43 1.71 28.78
N SER A 218 56.54 2.56 29.30
CA SER A 218 55.31 2.17 29.97
C SER A 218 54.22 1.78 28.96
N ILE A 219 53.43 0.77 29.30
CA ILE A 219 52.26 0.39 28.49
C ILE A 219 51.18 1.48 28.54
N GLY A 220 51.14 2.28 29.61
CA GLY A 220 50.23 3.41 29.76
C GLY A 220 50.44 4.47 28.68
N ASP A 221 51.70 4.85 28.43
CA ASP A 221 52.04 5.86 27.41
C ASP A 221 51.72 5.35 26.00
N ALA A 222 52.04 4.08 25.72
CA ALA A 222 51.69 3.45 24.44
C ALA A 222 50.17 3.38 24.22
N LEU A 223 49.40 3.11 25.27
CA LEU A 223 47.94 3.10 25.23
C LEU A 223 47.38 4.50 25.03
N LEU A 224 47.88 5.50 25.74
CA LEU A 224 47.48 6.90 25.60
C LEU A 224 47.78 7.42 24.19
N LEU A 225 48.96 7.10 23.64
CA LEU A 225 49.31 7.43 22.25
C LEU A 225 48.35 6.75 21.26
N THR A 226 48.06 5.46 21.44
CA THR A 226 47.11 4.73 20.59
C THR A 226 45.71 5.36 20.68
N MET A 227 45.23 5.67 21.88
CA MET A 227 43.94 6.33 22.09
C MET A 227 43.88 7.70 21.44
N SER A 228 44.96 8.49 21.53
CA SER A 228 45.05 9.81 20.88
C SER A 228 44.97 9.73 19.36
N ALA A 229 45.50 8.65 18.77
CA ALA A 229 45.39 8.40 17.34
C ALA A 229 43.96 8.01 16.96
N VAL A 230 43.31 7.14 17.75
CA VAL A 230 41.92 6.71 17.53
C VAL A 230 40.95 7.89 17.67
N THR A 231 41.18 8.78 18.64
CA THR A 231 40.35 9.99 18.85
C THR A 231 40.76 11.18 17.99
N GLN A 232 41.85 11.07 17.22
CA GLN A 232 42.45 12.16 16.43
C GLN A 232 42.86 13.40 17.24
N GLN A 233 43.14 13.25 18.54
CA GLN A 233 43.50 14.37 19.41
C GLN A 233 45.00 14.70 19.39
N GLY A 234 45.83 13.80 18.84
CA GLY A 234 47.29 13.94 18.84
C GLY A 234 47.89 13.77 20.24
N CYS A 235 49.20 13.52 20.30
CA CYS A 235 49.95 13.41 21.56
C CYS A 235 51.22 14.25 21.48
N PHE A 236 51.71 14.74 22.62
CA PHE A 236 52.98 15.45 22.70
C PHE A 236 54.19 14.51 22.83
N ILE A 237 53.97 13.23 23.15
CA ILE A 237 55.00 12.20 23.28
C ILE A 237 54.96 11.33 22.05
N GLU A 238 56.07 11.25 21.31
CA GLU A 238 56.18 10.50 20.06
C GLU A 238 57.46 9.64 20.03
N PRO A 239 57.48 8.51 19.30
CA PRO A 239 58.69 7.76 19.00
C PRO A 239 59.72 8.62 18.24
N ARG A 240 61.00 8.46 18.57
CA ARG A 240 62.07 9.26 17.95
C ARG A 240 62.81 8.55 16.83
N ARG A 241 62.88 7.22 16.86
CA ARG A 241 63.60 6.49 15.82
C ARG A 241 62.68 6.23 14.63
N ALA A 242 63.30 6.08 13.46
CA ALA A 242 62.60 5.86 12.19
C ALA A 242 61.59 4.70 12.23
N PRO A 243 61.87 3.53 12.85
CA PRO A 243 60.91 2.42 12.89
C PRO A 243 59.60 2.77 13.62
N GLY A 244 59.69 3.42 14.80
CA GLY A 244 58.52 3.85 15.56
C GLY A 244 57.69 4.89 14.81
N ARG A 245 58.36 5.86 14.18
CA ARG A 245 57.70 6.90 13.36
C ARG A 245 57.01 6.36 12.13
N ILE A 246 57.61 5.40 11.43
CA ILE A 246 56.98 4.77 10.26
C ILE A 246 55.73 4.00 10.70
N MET A 247 55.82 3.23 11.78
CA MET A 247 54.68 2.48 12.32
C MET A 247 53.54 3.40 12.75
N GLU A 248 53.86 4.47 13.47
CA GLU A 248 52.90 5.48 13.88
C GLU A 248 52.24 6.15 12.66
N TRP A 249 53.03 6.56 11.66
CA TRP A 249 52.52 7.17 10.44
C TRP A 249 51.53 6.26 9.71
N VAL A 250 51.86 4.97 9.55
CA VAL A 250 50.96 3.99 8.94
C VAL A 250 49.66 3.86 9.74
N PHE A 251 49.75 3.82 11.07
CA PHE A 251 48.58 3.70 11.94
C PHE A 251 47.68 4.93 11.88
N PHE A 252 48.26 6.13 11.95
CA PHE A 252 47.53 7.40 11.81
C PHE A 252 46.87 7.52 10.43
N ALA A 253 47.57 7.14 9.35
CA ALA A 253 46.99 7.15 8.01
C ALA A 253 45.80 6.19 7.89
N ALA A 254 45.90 4.99 8.46
CA ALA A 254 44.81 4.02 8.47
C ALA A 254 43.59 4.50 9.27
N LEU A 255 43.81 5.08 10.46
CA LEU A 255 42.74 5.64 11.29
C LEU A 255 42.10 6.88 10.67
N MET A 256 42.87 7.71 9.98
CA MET A 256 42.36 8.85 9.21
C MET A 256 41.41 8.36 8.09
N ALA A 257 41.81 7.33 7.34
CA ALA A 257 40.96 6.75 6.30
C ALA A 257 39.67 6.14 6.88
N LEU A 258 39.76 5.44 8.01
CA LEU A 258 38.59 4.91 8.72
C LEU A 258 37.66 6.03 9.19
N TYR A 259 38.20 7.10 9.76
CA TYR A 259 37.39 8.23 10.20
C TYR A 259 36.68 8.93 9.03
N ALA A 260 37.36 9.09 7.90
CA ALA A 260 36.74 9.63 6.69
C ALA A 260 35.58 8.74 6.21
N ALA A 261 35.76 7.41 6.21
CA ALA A 261 34.70 6.46 5.86
C ALA A 261 33.53 6.50 6.85
N TYR A 262 33.81 6.56 8.16
CA TYR A 262 32.79 6.70 9.20
C TYR A 262 31.96 7.96 9.00
N SER A 263 32.64 9.09 8.75
CA SER A 263 32.02 10.41 8.57
C SER A 263 31.15 10.46 7.31
N ALA A 264 31.57 9.81 6.22
CA ALA A 264 30.73 9.69 5.02
C ALA A 264 29.49 8.83 5.28
N ASN A 265 29.66 7.66 5.92
CA ASN A 265 28.57 6.72 6.15
C ASN A 265 27.53 7.25 7.14
N ILE A 266 27.94 7.96 8.20
CA ILE A 266 26.98 8.48 9.19
C ILE A 266 26.06 9.55 8.58
N VAL A 267 26.57 10.39 7.68
CA VAL A 267 25.77 11.41 6.99
C VAL A 267 24.70 10.75 6.11
N VAL A 268 25.05 9.68 5.39
CA VAL A 268 24.09 8.91 4.58
C VAL A 268 23.03 8.24 5.47
N LEU A 269 23.43 7.67 6.60
CA LEU A 269 22.51 7.01 7.54
C LEU A 269 21.55 7.98 8.21
N LEU A 270 21.99 9.20 8.51
CA LEU A 270 21.12 10.26 9.04
C LEU A 270 20.02 10.68 8.05
N GLN A 271 20.31 10.59 6.75
CA GLN A 271 19.35 10.89 5.69
C GLN A 271 18.51 9.67 5.28
N SER A 272 18.90 8.46 5.70
CA SER A 272 18.25 7.23 5.29
C SER A 272 16.92 7.03 6.03
N PRO A 273 15.85 6.65 5.31
CA PRO A 273 14.58 6.29 5.94
C PRO A 273 14.67 4.92 6.63
N SER A 274 13.82 4.72 7.64
CA SER A 274 13.67 3.45 8.34
C SER A 274 12.66 2.54 7.62
N ASN A 275 12.98 1.25 7.55
CA ASN A 275 12.06 0.18 7.11
C ASN A 275 11.44 -0.59 8.29
N SER A 276 11.30 0.06 9.45
CA SER A 276 10.81 -0.56 10.69
C SER A 276 9.33 -0.97 10.66
N ILE A 277 8.50 -0.32 9.84
CA ILE A 277 7.07 -0.56 9.74
C ILE A 277 6.73 -1.14 8.37
N GLN A 278 6.44 -2.44 8.33
CA GLN A 278 6.05 -3.17 7.10
C GLN A 278 4.70 -3.88 7.24
N THR A 279 4.27 -4.13 8.48
CA THR A 279 3.03 -4.84 8.77
C THR A 279 2.02 -3.95 9.48
N LEU A 280 0.74 -4.28 9.37
CA LEU A 280 -0.31 -3.56 10.10
C LEU A 280 -0.13 -3.63 11.61
N ARG A 281 0.39 -4.74 12.14
CA ARG A 281 0.72 -4.88 13.58
C ARG A 281 1.78 -3.87 14.02
N GLN A 282 2.89 -3.79 13.28
CA GLN A 282 3.93 -2.81 13.56
C GLN A 282 3.41 -1.37 13.45
N LEU A 283 2.51 -1.10 12.49
CA LEU A 283 1.88 0.21 12.36
C LEU A 283 0.97 0.52 13.56
N ALA A 284 0.17 -0.44 14.01
CA ALA A 284 -0.74 -0.29 15.15
C ALA A 284 0.02 -0.04 16.47
N GLU A 285 1.17 -0.67 16.66
CA GLU A 285 2.07 -0.48 17.81
C GLU A 285 2.96 0.78 17.69
N SER A 286 3.12 1.32 16.48
CA SER A 286 3.95 2.50 16.24
C SER A 286 3.36 3.77 16.86
N LYS A 287 4.22 4.75 17.15
CA LYS A 287 3.82 6.07 17.66
C LYS A 287 3.26 7.01 16.57
N ILE A 288 3.14 6.55 15.32
CA ILE A 288 2.64 7.37 14.20
C ILE A 288 1.14 7.59 14.36
N THR A 289 0.68 8.84 14.38
CA THR A 289 -0.75 9.18 14.41
C THR A 289 -1.48 8.53 13.24
N LEU A 290 -2.55 7.77 13.52
CA LEU A 290 -3.38 7.15 12.51
C LEU A 290 -4.61 8.01 12.24
N ALA A 291 -4.94 8.15 10.97
CA ALA A 291 -6.14 8.84 10.51
C ALA A 291 -6.73 8.12 9.30
N ALA A 292 -7.99 8.40 8.98
CA ALA A 292 -8.67 7.84 7.83
C ALA A 292 -9.26 8.94 6.94
N ASN A 293 -9.43 8.64 5.65
CA ASN A 293 -10.15 9.51 4.74
C ASN A 293 -11.62 9.63 5.17
N ASP A 294 -12.19 10.83 5.16
CA ASP A 294 -13.56 11.08 5.58
C ASP A 294 -14.57 10.68 4.51
N VAL A 295 -14.76 9.36 4.35
CA VAL A 295 -15.75 8.77 3.45
C VAL A 295 -16.65 7.82 4.24
N ASP A 296 -17.92 7.75 3.84
CA ASP A 296 -18.96 6.95 4.54
C ASP A 296 -18.50 5.48 4.70
N TYR A 297 -17.80 4.96 3.69
CA TYR A 297 -17.21 3.62 3.70
C TYR A 297 -16.27 3.35 4.88
N ASN A 298 -15.37 4.29 5.18
CA ASN A 298 -14.41 4.09 6.26
C ASN A 298 -15.12 4.04 7.61
N ARG A 299 -16.14 4.89 7.81
CA ARG A 299 -16.93 4.91 9.04
C ARG A 299 -17.61 3.56 9.29
N PHE A 300 -18.23 2.95 8.26
CA PHE A 300 -18.86 1.64 8.41
C PHE A 300 -17.87 0.49 8.60
N ILE A 301 -16.73 0.48 7.91
CA ILE A 301 -15.75 -0.60 8.06
C ILE A 301 -15.17 -0.65 9.45
N PHE A 302 -14.82 0.51 9.98
CA PHE A 302 -14.25 0.62 11.31
C PHE A 302 -15.19 0.04 12.37
N ASP A 303 -16.51 0.15 12.19
CA ASP A 303 -17.48 -0.42 13.13
C ASP A 303 -17.81 -1.91 12.88
N SER A 304 -17.43 -2.47 11.73
CA SER A 304 -17.89 -3.81 11.30
C SER A 304 -17.05 -4.99 11.82
N TYR A 305 -15.77 -4.79 12.15
CA TYR A 305 -14.85 -5.90 12.46
C TYR A 305 -14.36 -5.88 13.91
N GLN A 306 -14.37 -7.07 14.55
CA GLN A 306 -13.99 -7.26 15.96
C GLN A 306 -12.61 -7.88 16.20
N ASP A 307 -11.78 -8.03 15.16
CA ASP A 307 -10.41 -8.53 15.33
C ASP A 307 -9.61 -7.61 16.28
N PRO A 308 -8.84 -8.15 17.25
CA PRO A 308 -8.05 -7.33 18.18
C PRO A 308 -7.15 -6.30 17.50
N LEU A 309 -6.52 -6.65 16.36
CA LEU A 309 -5.70 -5.71 15.62
C LEU A 309 -6.55 -4.59 15.00
N HIS A 310 -7.69 -4.94 14.40
CA HIS A 310 -8.64 -3.96 13.88
C HIS A 310 -9.16 -3.03 14.98
N ALA A 311 -9.54 -3.56 16.14
CA ALA A 311 -9.97 -2.79 17.30
C ALA A 311 -8.87 -1.85 17.81
N SER A 312 -7.61 -2.27 17.77
CA SER A 312 -6.48 -1.40 18.16
C SER A 312 -6.32 -0.21 17.19
N VAL A 313 -6.49 -0.43 15.89
CA VAL A 313 -6.42 0.63 14.88
C VAL A 313 -7.65 1.54 14.97
N HIS A 314 -8.83 0.95 15.16
CA HIS A 314 -10.10 1.65 15.35
C HIS A 314 -10.00 2.68 16.49
N LYS A 315 -9.59 2.23 17.68
CA LYS A 315 -9.44 3.10 18.85
C LYS A 315 -8.44 4.25 18.66
N ARG A 316 -7.48 4.10 17.76
CA ARG A 316 -6.49 5.15 17.45
C ARG A 316 -7.04 6.20 16.50
N ILE A 317 -7.95 5.82 15.61
CA ILE A 317 -8.61 6.73 14.66
C ILE A 317 -9.85 7.36 15.31
N ILE A 318 -10.61 6.58 16.05
CA ILE A 318 -11.84 6.95 16.76
C ILE A 318 -11.62 6.64 18.25
N PRO A 319 -10.94 7.53 19.00
CA PRO A 319 -10.72 7.32 20.42
C PRO A 319 -12.03 7.49 21.21
N ASP A 320 -12.22 6.67 22.26
CA ASP A 320 -13.37 6.77 23.18
C ASP A 320 -13.50 8.16 23.81
N GLN A 321 -12.36 8.84 23.99
CA GLN A 321 -12.24 10.21 24.48
C GLN A 321 -11.38 11.02 23.50
N GLY A 322 -12.01 11.90 22.72
CA GLY A 322 -11.30 12.77 21.79
C GLY A 322 -12.08 13.02 20.49
N LYS A 323 -11.46 13.76 19.57
CA LYS A 323 -12.01 13.97 18.23
C LYS A 323 -11.57 12.83 17.30
N PRO A 324 -12.49 12.22 16.55
CA PRO A 324 -12.16 11.27 15.49
C PRO A 324 -11.21 11.90 14.45
N GLN A 325 -10.25 11.12 13.99
CA GLN A 325 -9.20 11.53 13.04
C GLN A 325 -9.64 11.21 11.61
N PHE A 326 -10.65 11.92 11.14
CA PHE A 326 -11.10 11.88 9.75
C PHE A 326 -10.71 13.17 9.04
N TYR A 327 -10.11 13.04 7.87
CA TYR A 327 -9.66 14.17 7.05
C TYR A 327 -10.06 13.95 5.60
N GLU A 328 -10.32 15.04 4.88
CA GLU A 328 -10.41 14.98 3.43
C GLU A 328 -9.07 14.54 2.83
N THR A 329 -9.09 14.00 1.61
CA THR A 329 -7.90 13.44 0.95
C THR A 329 -6.74 14.44 0.89
N PHE A 330 -7.01 15.71 0.56
CA PHE A 330 -5.97 16.73 0.44
C PHE A 330 -5.34 17.08 1.79
N ASP A 331 -6.17 17.36 2.80
CA ASP A 331 -5.74 17.63 4.17
C ASP A 331 -4.97 16.46 4.77
N GLY A 332 -5.40 15.23 4.49
CA GLY A 332 -4.72 14.01 4.91
C GLY A 332 -3.33 13.89 4.31
N ILE A 333 -3.17 14.21 3.02
CA ILE A 333 -1.85 14.22 2.35
C ILE A 333 -0.95 15.32 2.92
N GLU A 334 -1.49 16.52 3.19
CA GLU A 334 -0.73 17.61 3.78
C GLU A 334 -0.20 17.26 5.17
N ARG A 335 -1.00 16.55 5.98
CA ARG A 335 -0.59 16.06 7.31
C ARG A 335 0.47 14.94 7.27
N ILE A 336 0.59 14.22 6.16
CA ILE A 336 1.62 13.18 5.98
C ILE A 336 2.97 13.79 5.61
N ARG A 337 2.98 14.97 4.96
CA ARG A 337 4.20 15.68 4.55
C ARG A 337 4.95 16.18 5.78
#